data_AF-A0AAC9N7V7-F1
#
_entry.id   AF-A0AAC9N7V7-F1
#
_cell.length_a   1.000
_cell.length_b   1.000
_cell.length_c   1.000
_cell.angle_alpha   90.00
_cell.angle_beta   90.00
_cell.angle_gamma   90.00
#
_symmetry.space_group_name_H-M   'P 1'
#
loop_
_entity.id
_entity.type
_entity.pdbx_description
1 polymer ?
#
loop_
_entity_poly.entity_id
_entity_poly.type
_entity_poly.pdbx_seq_one_letter_code
_entity_poly.pdbx_strand_id
1 'polypeptide(L)'
;MNRRSVSAAAGAVVLVLSLAGCALQPTPVETRLPPGAVVTSAPPTAAAPSPTVVTLPPTTAPTVAPVPDPSTPASDPDALSCGDGGSQNVSGAEQTVRVVGTCAELTVSGSALTVDAAGATIRSLRVSGDRVRVSASAIDALVVQGNDAAVSSGGAIGSVDLSGDRTTVDAGGAVSSVTVRGQDNIVRAGGGVGQTTVEGRGNQIG
;
A
#
# COMPACT_ATOMS: atom_id res chain seq x y z
N MET A 1 -38.66 -28.80 -44.89
CA MET A 1 -40.03 -28.24 -44.70
C MET A 1 -40.11 -27.71 -43.26
N ASN A 2 -40.61 -26.54 -42.87
CA ASN A 2 -41.36 -25.48 -43.52
C ASN A 2 -41.24 -24.20 -42.65
N ARG A 3 -40.93 -23.05 -43.30
CA ARG A 3 -41.59 -21.74 -43.20
C ARG A 3 -41.44 -20.91 -41.88
N ARG A 4 -40.72 -19.77 -41.90
CA ARG A 4 -41.14 -18.38 -42.31
C ARG A 4 -42.00 -17.70 -41.21
N SER A 5 -41.87 -16.43 -40.79
CA SER A 5 -41.05 -15.24 -41.14
C SER A 5 -41.57 -14.02 -40.33
N VAL A 6 -40.72 -12.98 -40.10
CA VAL A 6 -41.02 -11.50 -40.14
C VAL A 6 -41.84 -10.92 -38.95
N SER A 7 -41.52 -9.81 -38.26
CA SER A 7 -41.28 -8.37 -38.59
C SER A 7 -40.57 -7.68 -37.40
N ALA A 8 -39.61 -6.73 -37.49
CA ALA A 8 -39.61 -5.36 -38.04
C ALA A 8 -40.54 -4.35 -37.34
N ALA A 9 -39.97 -3.39 -36.59
CA ALA A 9 -40.39 -1.98 -36.42
C ALA A 9 -39.53 -1.35 -35.30
N ALA A 10 -38.61 -0.42 -35.56
CA ALA A 10 -38.85 0.99 -35.88
C ALA A 10 -39.67 1.71 -34.79
N GLY A 11 -38.96 2.42 -33.91
CA GLY A 11 -39.52 3.36 -32.94
C GLY A 11 -38.52 4.49 -32.72
N ALA A 12 -38.73 5.59 -33.43
CA ALA A 12 -37.93 6.80 -33.36
C ALA A 12 -38.58 7.82 -32.40
N VAL A 13 -37.83 8.88 -32.08
CA VAL A 13 -38.30 10.26 -31.78
C VAL A 13 -38.52 10.63 -30.29
N VAL A 14 -37.56 11.46 -29.82
CA VAL A 14 -37.70 12.74 -29.07
C VAL A 14 -37.80 12.70 -27.53
N LEU A 15 -36.79 13.29 -26.86
CA LEU A 15 -36.93 14.64 -26.28
C LEU A 15 -35.58 15.23 -25.83
N VAL A 16 -35.31 16.45 -26.30
CA VAL A 16 -34.27 17.35 -25.84
C VAL A 16 -34.67 17.90 -24.48
N LEU A 17 -33.78 17.82 -23.48
CA LEU A 17 -33.81 18.68 -22.30
C LEU A 17 -32.38 19.08 -21.95
N SER A 18 -32.00 20.20 -22.53
CA SER A 18 -30.90 21.05 -22.11
C SER A 18 -31.18 21.59 -20.71
N LEU A 19 -30.43 21.12 -19.71
CA LEU A 19 -30.19 21.88 -18.49
C LEU A 19 -28.70 22.17 -18.35
N ALA A 20 -28.36 23.41 -18.66
CA ALA A 20 -27.14 24.07 -18.21
C ALA A 20 -27.17 24.11 -16.67
N GLY A 21 -26.46 23.19 -16.03
CA GLY A 21 -26.13 23.25 -14.62
C GLY A 21 -24.71 23.76 -14.46
N CYS A 22 -24.56 25.01 -14.05
CA CYS A 22 -23.29 25.60 -13.64
C CYS A 22 -22.73 24.82 -12.44
N ALA A 23 -21.78 23.91 -12.68
CA ALA A 23 -20.97 23.36 -11.60
C ALA A 23 -19.92 24.41 -11.23
N LEU A 24 -20.12 25.04 -10.06
CA LEU A 24 -19.09 25.77 -9.33
C LEU A 24 -17.85 24.87 -9.24
N GLN A 25 -16.80 25.23 -9.96
CA GLN A 25 -15.48 24.64 -9.80
C GLN A 25 -14.86 25.21 -8.50
N PRO A 26 -14.54 24.39 -7.49
CA PRO A 26 -13.73 24.85 -6.38
C PRO A 26 -12.33 25.20 -6.91
N THR A 27 -11.94 26.46 -6.76
CA THR A 27 -10.59 26.92 -7.10
C THR A 27 -9.54 26.22 -6.23
N PRO A 28 -8.39 25.80 -6.79
CA PRO A 28 -7.29 25.29 -6.00
C PRO A 28 -6.77 26.40 -5.07
N VAL A 29 -6.75 26.13 -3.76
CA VAL A 29 -6.05 26.99 -2.79
C VAL A 29 -4.56 26.74 -3.00
N GLU A 30 -3.90 27.68 -3.68
CA GLU A 30 -2.44 27.74 -3.79
C GLU A 30 -1.88 28.14 -2.42
N THR A 31 -1.33 27.18 -1.69
CA THR A 31 -0.64 27.44 -0.43
C THR A 31 0.65 28.21 -0.72
N ARG A 32 0.58 29.54 -0.73
CA ARG A 32 1.76 30.40 -0.80
C ARG A 32 2.61 30.19 0.44
N LEU A 33 3.80 29.65 0.22
CA LEU A 33 4.92 29.66 1.16
C LEU A 33 5.28 31.12 1.48
N PRO A 34 5.33 31.53 2.76
CA PRO A 34 5.71 32.89 3.10
C PRO A 34 7.18 33.17 2.70
N PRO A 35 7.46 34.36 2.15
CA PRO A 35 8.78 34.73 1.68
C PRO A 35 9.80 34.84 2.82
N GLY A 36 11.02 34.42 2.52
CA GLY A 36 12.17 34.53 3.41
C GLY A 36 12.39 35.95 3.90
N ALA A 37 12.42 36.10 5.23
CA ALA A 37 12.98 37.25 5.89
C ALA A 37 14.50 37.02 6.04
N VAL A 38 15.26 37.64 5.15
CA VAL A 38 16.56 38.24 5.50
C VAL A 38 16.28 39.25 6.64
N VAL A 39 17.06 39.39 7.71
CA VAL A 39 18.43 39.93 7.82
C VAL A 39 18.88 39.80 9.28
N THR A 40 20.17 39.52 9.53
CA THR A 40 20.97 40.25 10.54
C THR A 40 22.45 40.01 10.27
N SER A 41 23.09 41.08 9.84
CA SER A 41 24.53 41.22 9.70
C SER A 41 25.10 41.85 10.98
N ALA A 42 26.14 41.26 11.58
CA ALA A 42 27.18 41.97 12.32
C ALA A 42 28.39 41.05 12.62
N PRO A 43 29.62 41.40 12.17
CA PRO A 43 30.89 40.91 12.75
C PRO A 43 31.54 42.02 13.62
N PRO A 44 32.77 41.85 14.13
CA PRO A 44 33.32 40.79 14.98
C PRO A 44 33.72 41.36 16.37
N THR A 45 33.96 40.54 17.39
CA THR A 45 34.60 41.02 18.63
C THR A 45 35.57 40.00 19.22
N ALA A 46 36.83 40.44 19.22
CA ALA A 46 37.92 40.21 20.16
C ALA A 46 38.30 38.77 20.59
N ALA A 47 39.56 38.47 20.29
CA ALA A 47 40.38 37.40 20.84
C ALA A 47 40.51 37.47 22.37
N ALA A 48 40.56 36.29 22.99
CA ALA A 48 41.21 36.08 24.29
C ALA A 48 41.98 34.75 24.25
N PRO A 49 43.24 34.69 24.73
CA PRO A 49 44.05 33.48 24.71
C PRO A 49 43.61 32.54 25.86
N SER A 50 43.30 31.29 25.52
CA SER A 50 43.16 30.22 26.52
C SER A 50 44.50 29.50 26.68
N PRO A 51 44.99 29.28 27.91
CA PRO A 51 46.26 28.61 28.15
C PRO A 51 46.18 27.12 27.80
N THR A 52 47.21 26.62 27.12
CA THR A 52 47.49 25.21 26.89
C THR A 52 47.54 24.45 28.22
N VAL A 53 46.58 23.58 28.46
CA VAL A 53 46.71 22.51 29.45
C VAL A 53 46.80 21.20 28.67
N VAL A 54 48.01 20.65 28.66
CA VAL A 54 48.30 19.28 28.24
C VAL A 54 47.65 18.35 29.28
N THR A 55 46.54 17.74 28.91
CA THR A 55 45.93 16.64 29.68
C THR A 55 46.01 15.38 28.82
N LEU A 56 46.93 14.47 29.14
CA LEU A 56 46.90 13.10 28.64
C LEU A 56 45.75 12.35 29.32
N PRO A 57 44.83 11.71 28.59
CA PRO A 57 43.97 10.68 29.14
C PRO A 57 44.66 9.30 29.07
N PRO A 58 44.38 8.40 30.03
CA PRO A 58 45.03 7.11 30.19
C PRO A 58 44.59 6.09 29.13
N THR A 59 45.48 5.14 28.84
CA THR A 59 45.21 3.89 28.12
C THR A 59 43.95 3.21 28.63
N THR A 60 42.88 3.23 27.84
CA THR A 60 41.71 2.39 28.02
C THR A 60 42.02 0.99 27.48
N ALA A 61 41.89 0.00 28.36
CA ALA A 61 41.85 -1.41 28.01
C ALA A 61 40.75 -1.70 26.97
N PRO A 62 40.86 -2.76 26.16
CA PRO A 62 39.82 -3.11 25.20
C PRO A 62 38.55 -3.50 25.95
N THR A 63 37.52 -2.65 25.87
CA THR A 63 36.15 -3.02 26.23
C THR A 63 35.72 -4.14 25.30
N VAL A 64 35.58 -5.34 25.86
CA VAL A 64 34.90 -6.47 25.21
C VAL A 64 33.45 -6.02 24.95
N ALA A 65 33.08 -5.95 23.66
CA ALA A 65 31.70 -5.72 23.27
C ALA A 65 30.81 -6.85 23.85
N PRO A 66 29.63 -6.55 24.40
CA PRO A 66 28.71 -7.59 24.83
C PRO A 66 28.29 -8.40 23.60
N VAL A 67 28.41 -9.73 23.71
CA VAL A 67 27.86 -10.68 22.75
C VAL A 67 26.34 -10.45 22.69
N PRO A 68 25.74 -10.26 21.50
CA PRO A 68 24.30 -10.09 21.41
C PRO A 68 23.58 -11.37 21.84
N ASP A 69 22.69 -11.22 22.82
CA ASP A 69 21.76 -12.24 23.27
C ASP A 69 20.77 -12.56 22.12
N PRO A 70 20.58 -13.82 21.69
CA PRO A 70 19.77 -14.18 20.52
C PRO A 70 18.24 -14.07 20.72
N SER A 71 17.77 -13.35 21.74
CA SER A 71 16.37 -13.43 22.20
C SER A 71 15.55 -12.13 22.04
N THR A 72 16.14 -11.06 21.53
CA THR A 72 15.41 -9.83 21.16
C THR A 72 15.37 -9.71 19.65
N PRO A 73 14.20 -9.66 18.99
CA PRO A 73 14.15 -9.26 17.59
C PRO A 73 14.72 -7.85 17.52
N ALA A 74 15.91 -7.72 16.93
CA ALA A 74 16.42 -6.42 16.54
C ALA A 74 15.32 -5.76 15.71
N SER A 75 14.81 -4.62 16.17
CA SER A 75 13.99 -3.78 15.31
C SER A 75 14.91 -3.35 14.18
N ASP A 76 14.78 -3.99 13.02
CA ASP A 76 15.44 -3.56 11.80
C ASP A 76 15.13 -2.08 11.61
N PRO A 77 16.14 -1.18 11.59
CA PRO A 77 15.90 0.26 11.44
C PRO A 77 15.28 0.59 10.07
N ASP A 78 15.29 -0.36 9.14
CA ASP A 78 14.70 -0.28 7.81
C ASP A 78 13.27 -0.87 7.73
N ALA A 79 12.74 -1.42 8.83
CA ALA A 79 11.37 -1.93 8.88
C ALA A 79 10.38 -0.81 9.26
N LEU A 80 9.38 -0.59 8.41
CA LEU A 80 8.28 0.32 8.69
C LEU A 80 7.39 -0.28 9.78
N SER A 81 7.34 0.36 10.94
CA SER A 81 6.46 -0.08 12.03
C SER A 81 5.12 0.64 11.97
N CYS A 82 4.02 -0.11 11.94
CA CYS A 82 2.68 0.45 12.09
C CYS A 82 2.29 0.69 13.56
N GLY A 83 3.11 0.27 14.53
CA GLY A 83 2.75 0.34 15.95
C GLY A 83 1.47 -0.43 16.27
N ASP A 84 0.57 0.19 17.03
CA ASP A 84 -0.71 -0.36 17.50
C ASP A 84 -1.91 0.04 16.62
N GLY A 85 -1.74 0.10 15.29
CA GLY A 85 -2.82 0.44 14.34
C GLY A 85 -2.61 1.75 13.58
N GLY A 86 -1.37 2.16 13.32
CA GLY A 86 -1.07 3.29 12.47
C GLY A 86 -1.39 3.04 10.99
N SER A 87 -1.39 4.12 10.21
CA SER A 87 -1.45 4.06 8.75
C SER A 87 -0.05 4.21 8.16
N GLN A 88 0.29 3.36 7.20
CA GLN A 88 1.56 3.42 6.48
C GLN A 88 1.32 3.55 4.98
N ASN A 89 2.21 4.29 4.31
CA ASN A 89 2.21 4.39 2.86
C ASN A 89 3.58 3.97 2.32
N VAL A 90 3.57 2.97 1.45
CA VAL A 90 4.75 2.49 0.75
C VAL A 90 4.58 2.86 -0.71
N SER A 91 5.52 3.63 -1.24
CA SER A 91 5.48 4.02 -2.65
C SER A 91 6.87 4.05 -3.25
N GLY A 92 6.97 3.75 -4.54
CA GLY A 92 8.24 3.70 -5.26
C GLY A 92 8.24 2.67 -6.38
N ALA A 93 9.42 2.29 -6.82
CA ALA A 93 9.59 1.25 -7.84
C ALA A 93 10.80 0.38 -7.52
N GLU A 94 10.74 -0.91 -7.86
CA GLU A 94 11.87 -1.84 -7.80
C GLU A 94 12.56 -1.91 -6.43
N GLN A 95 11.77 -1.90 -5.35
CA GLN A 95 12.27 -1.94 -3.98
C GLN A 95 11.54 -3.01 -3.16
N THR A 96 12.21 -3.44 -2.09
CA THR A 96 11.63 -4.30 -1.06
C THR A 96 11.48 -3.51 0.22
N VAL A 97 10.31 -3.62 0.86
CA VAL A 97 10.00 -2.90 2.09
C VAL A 97 9.47 -3.88 3.11
N ARG A 98 9.98 -3.80 4.33
CA ARG A 98 9.52 -4.61 5.45
C ARG A 98 8.55 -3.82 6.31
N VAL A 99 7.43 -4.42 6.68
CA VAL A 99 6.40 -3.82 7.52
C VAL A 99 6.15 -4.73 8.73
N VAL A 100 6.11 -4.14 9.93
CA VAL A 100 5.91 -4.88 11.18
C VAL A 100 4.87 -4.20 12.07
N GLY A 101 4.28 -4.98 12.98
CA GLY A 101 3.26 -4.50 13.93
C GLY A 101 1.84 -4.63 13.39
N THR A 102 0.92 -3.79 13.89
CA THR A 102 -0.48 -3.82 13.48
C THR A 102 -0.80 -2.57 12.67
N CYS A 103 -1.23 -2.72 11.43
CA CYS A 103 -1.59 -1.60 10.55
C CYS A 103 -3.10 -1.49 10.47
N ALA A 104 -3.66 -0.33 10.80
CA ALA A 104 -5.07 -0.06 10.48
C ALA A 104 -5.24 0.10 8.97
N GLU A 105 -4.27 0.76 8.33
CA GLU A 105 -4.28 0.97 6.89
C GLU A 105 -2.86 0.87 6.34
N LEU A 106 -2.69 0.10 5.27
CA LEU A 106 -1.45 0.05 4.51
C LEU A 106 -1.78 0.35 3.05
N THR A 107 -1.25 1.45 2.55
CA THR A 107 -1.31 1.79 1.12
C THR A 107 0.01 1.44 0.47
N VAL A 108 -0.04 0.70 -0.63
CA VAL A 108 1.10 0.28 -1.42
C VAL A 108 0.87 0.77 -2.84
N SER A 109 1.73 1.65 -3.34
CA SER A 109 1.54 2.26 -4.67
C SER A 109 2.85 2.32 -5.46
N GLY A 110 2.95 1.62 -6.58
CA GLY A 110 4.23 1.57 -7.30
C GLY A 110 4.32 0.55 -8.42
N SER A 111 5.54 0.21 -8.81
CA SER A 111 5.79 -0.84 -9.81
C SER A 111 6.93 -1.76 -9.39
N ALA A 112 6.79 -3.06 -9.61
CA ALA A 112 7.77 -4.08 -9.19
C ALA A 112 8.18 -3.96 -7.71
N LEU A 113 7.20 -3.68 -6.85
CA LEU A 113 7.40 -3.46 -5.43
C LEU A 113 7.17 -4.77 -4.65
N THR A 114 8.00 -5.05 -3.66
CA THR A 114 7.79 -6.18 -2.74
C THR A 114 7.61 -5.69 -1.31
N VAL A 115 6.52 -6.07 -0.66
CA VAL A 115 6.22 -5.72 0.73
C VAL A 115 6.16 -6.98 1.58
N ASP A 116 7.12 -7.12 2.50
CA ASP A 116 7.16 -8.19 3.49
C ASP A 116 6.49 -7.71 4.78
N ALA A 117 5.23 -8.11 4.98
CA ALA A 117 4.44 -7.84 6.17
C ALA A 117 4.00 -9.15 6.84
N ALA A 118 4.73 -10.26 6.63
CA ALA A 118 4.35 -11.59 7.09
C ALA A 118 4.14 -11.69 8.62
N GLY A 119 4.79 -10.82 9.40
CA GLY A 119 4.59 -10.69 10.85
C GLY A 119 3.63 -9.58 11.27
N ALA A 120 2.93 -8.96 10.32
CA ALA A 120 2.02 -7.84 10.56
C ALA A 120 0.57 -8.20 10.23
N THR A 121 -0.34 -7.65 11.03
CA THR A 121 -1.78 -7.75 10.82
C THR A 121 -2.28 -6.46 10.20
N ILE A 122 -2.95 -6.54 9.06
CA ILE A 122 -3.42 -5.37 8.31
C ILE A 122 -4.93 -5.37 8.28
N ARG A 123 -5.55 -4.29 8.73
CA ARG A 123 -7.01 -4.16 8.65
C ARG A 123 -7.44 -3.79 7.23
N SER A 124 -6.93 -2.70 6.67
CA SER A 124 -7.19 -2.30 5.28
C SER A 124 -5.90 -2.27 4.47
N LEU A 125 -5.76 -3.18 3.51
CA LEU A 125 -4.65 -3.19 2.56
C LEU A 125 -5.12 -2.68 1.20
N ARG A 126 -4.54 -1.57 0.74
CA ARG A 126 -4.73 -1.07 -0.62
C ARG A 126 -3.46 -1.22 -1.41
N VAL A 127 -3.52 -1.96 -2.50
CA VAL A 127 -2.41 -2.15 -3.44
C VAL A 127 -2.79 -1.49 -4.74
N SER A 128 -1.94 -0.61 -5.25
CA SER A 128 -2.11 0.03 -6.55
C SER A 128 -0.83 -0.06 -7.37
N GLY A 129 -0.91 -0.54 -8.62
CA GLY A 129 0.22 -0.54 -9.54
C GLY A 129 0.47 -1.83 -10.31
N ASP A 130 1.72 -2.03 -10.74
CA ASP A 130 2.12 -3.13 -11.62
C ASP A 130 3.13 -4.06 -10.93
N ARG A 131 2.94 -5.37 -11.04
CA ARG A 131 3.85 -6.39 -10.48
C ARG A 131 4.17 -6.18 -9.00
N VAL A 132 3.17 -5.77 -8.21
CA VAL A 132 3.33 -5.58 -6.76
C VAL A 132 3.15 -6.90 -6.03
N ARG A 133 4.03 -7.19 -5.08
CA ARG A 133 4.00 -8.41 -4.26
C ARG A 133 3.85 -8.03 -2.80
N VAL A 134 2.84 -8.57 -2.12
CA VAL A 134 2.61 -8.30 -0.69
C VAL A 134 2.40 -9.61 0.05
N SER A 135 3.10 -9.81 1.17
CA SER A 135 2.84 -10.90 2.11
C SER A 135 2.41 -10.33 3.44
N ALA A 136 1.35 -10.85 4.06
CA ALA A 136 0.83 -10.39 5.35
C ALA A 136 0.44 -11.56 6.27
N SER A 137 0.42 -11.35 7.60
CA SER A 137 -0.07 -12.39 8.51
C SER A 137 -1.57 -12.61 8.37
N ALA A 138 -2.36 -11.53 8.34
CA ALA A 138 -3.81 -11.56 8.20
C ALA A 138 -4.29 -10.22 7.62
N ILE A 139 -5.37 -10.25 6.83
CA ILE A 139 -5.92 -9.07 6.15
C ILE A 139 -7.44 -9.02 6.34
N ASP A 140 -8.00 -7.93 6.86
CA ASP A 140 -9.47 -7.83 7.01
C ASP A 140 -10.14 -7.40 5.69
N ALA A 141 -9.60 -6.38 5.03
CA ALA A 141 -10.06 -5.90 3.73
C ALA A 141 -8.87 -5.71 2.79
N LEU A 142 -8.92 -6.37 1.63
CA LEU A 142 -7.93 -6.28 0.57
C LEU A 142 -8.54 -5.59 -0.65
N VAL A 143 -7.92 -4.52 -1.12
CA VAL A 143 -8.23 -3.88 -2.39
C VAL A 143 -6.98 -3.86 -3.25
N VAL A 144 -7.06 -4.46 -4.44
CA VAL A 144 -5.95 -4.48 -5.41
C VAL A 144 -6.39 -3.81 -6.69
N GLN A 145 -5.64 -2.81 -7.14
CA GLN A 145 -5.90 -2.04 -8.34
C GLN A 145 -4.66 -2.05 -9.24
N GLY A 146 -4.74 -2.73 -10.37
CA GLY A 146 -3.64 -2.81 -11.32
C GLY A 146 -3.33 -4.24 -11.76
N ASN A 147 -2.14 -4.47 -12.28
CA ASN A 147 -1.84 -5.67 -13.06
C ASN A 147 -0.72 -6.50 -12.45
N ASP A 148 -0.79 -7.81 -12.63
CA ASP A 148 0.26 -8.76 -12.26
C ASP A 148 0.66 -8.72 -10.78
N ALA A 149 -0.25 -8.25 -9.92
CA ALA A 149 -0.06 -8.21 -8.49
C ALA A 149 -0.14 -9.62 -7.89
N ALA A 150 0.59 -9.87 -6.80
CA ALA A 150 0.38 -11.06 -5.99
C ALA A 150 0.30 -10.70 -4.51
N VAL A 151 -0.74 -11.17 -3.84
CA VAL A 151 -0.96 -10.95 -2.40
C VAL A 151 -1.07 -12.30 -1.72
N SER A 152 -0.29 -12.53 -0.68
CA SER A 152 -0.36 -13.75 0.13
C SER A 152 -0.65 -13.39 1.58
N SER A 153 -1.61 -14.06 2.19
CA SER A 153 -1.94 -13.95 3.60
C SER A 153 -1.75 -15.28 4.30
N GLY A 154 -1.03 -15.30 5.42
CA GLY A 154 -0.89 -16.51 6.24
C GLY A 154 -2.20 -16.95 6.92
N GLY A 155 -3.13 -16.02 7.10
CA GLY A 155 -4.40 -16.22 7.79
C GLY A 155 -5.62 -16.08 6.87
N ALA A 156 -6.77 -15.81 7.48
CA ALA A 156 -8.00 -15.52 6.76
C ALA A 156 -7.98 -14.12 6.15
N ILE A 157 -8.72 -13.95 5.04
CA ILE A 157 -9.01 -12.63 4.48
C ILE A 157 -10.50 -12.33 4.63
N GLY A 158 -10.85 -11.18 5.18
CA GLY A 158 -12.27 -10.82 5.34
C GLY A 158 -12.93 -10.59 3.98
N SER A 159 -12.43 -9.62 3.22
CA SER A 159 -12.94 -9.28 1.89
C SER A 159 -11.82 -9.00 0.89
N VAL A 160 -12.05 -9.37 -0.37
CA VAL A 160 -11.13 -9.14 -1.48
C VAL A 160 -11.86 -8.39 -2.59
N ASP A 161 -11.36 -7.23 -2.99
CA ASP A 161 -11.79 -6.47 -4.17
C ASP A 161 -10.60 -6.33 -5.14
N LEU A 162 -10.69 -7.02 -6.28
CA LEU A 162 -9.67 -6.97 -7.33
C LEU A 162 -10.21 -6.15 -8.49
N SER A 163 -9.40 -5.21 -8.96
CA SER A 163 -9.66 -4.38 -10.12
C SER A 163 -8.42 -4.33 -11.00
N GLY A 164 -8.35 -5.23 -11.98
CA GLY A 164 -7.27 -5.33 -12.94
C GLY A 164 -7.07 -6.75 -13.45
N ASP A 165 -5.90 -7.02 -14.03
CA ASP A 165 -5.65 -8.27 -14.76
C ASP A 165 -4.48 -9.07 -14.15
N ARG A 166 -4.56 -10.40 -14.24
CA ARG A 166 -3.49 -11.34 -13.85
C ARG A 166 -3.05 -11.22 -12.39
N THR A 167 -3.95 -10.81 -11.51
CA THR A 167 -3.67 -10.73 -10.07
C THR A 167 -3.85 -12.08 -9.40
N THR A 168 -2.94 -12.45 -8.51
CA THR A 168 -3.05 -13.67 -7.69
C THR A 168 -3.22 -13.31 -6.22
N VAL A 169 -4.24 -13.87 -5.56
CA VAL A 169 -4.45 -13.77 -4.10
C VAL A 169 -4.43 -15.16 -3.52
N ASP A 170 -3.62 -15.35 -2.48
CA ASP A 170 -3.51 -16.60 -1.73
C ASP A 170 -3.79 -16.32 -0.25
N ALA A 171 -4.76 -17.01 0.32
CA ALA A 171 -5.11 -16.94 1.73
C ALA A 171 -4.93 -18.31 2.38
N GLY A 172 -4.13 -18.37 3.45
CA GLY A 172 -3.96 -19.59 4.24
C GLY A 172 -5.25 -20.01 4.96
N GLY A 173 -6.12 -19.05 5.28
CA GLY A 173 -7.44 -19.26 5.89
C GLY A 173 -8.61 -19.18 4.90
N ALA A 174 -9.79 -18.91 5.44
CA ALA A 174 -10.99 -18.67 4.64
C ALA A 174 -11.03 -17.24 4.09
N VAL A 175 -11.74 -17.05 2.96
CA VAL A 175 -12.04 -15.72 2.41
C VAL A 175 -13.54 -15.49 2.47
N SER A 176 -14.01 -14.45 3.18
CA SER A 176 -15.46 -14.31 3.42
C SER A 176 -16.21 -13.78 2.19
N SER A 177 -15.61 -12.82 1.47
CA SER A 177 -16.15 -12.32 0.21
C SER A 177 -15.06 -11.97 -0.80
N VAL A 178 -15.38 -12.17 -2.08
CA VAL A 178 -14.49 -11.88 -3.20
C VAL A 178 -15.28 -11.17 -4.28
N THR A 179 -14.76 -10.02 -4.72
CA THR A 179 -15.21 -9.30 -5.90
C THR A 179 -14.01 -9.18 -6.84
N VAL A 180 -14.14 -9.69 -8.06
CA VAL A 180 -13.09 -9.62 -9.08
C VAL A 180 -13.62 -8.86 -10.28
N ARG A 181 -12.90 -7.82 -10.69
CA ARG A 181 -13.15 -7.05 -11.91
C ARG A 181 -11.91 -7.09 -12.78
N GLY A 182 -12.03 -7.69 -13.96
CA GLY A 182 -10.94 -7.84 -14.93
C GLY A 182 -10.71 -9.29 -15.33
N GLN A 183 -9.48 -9.61 -15.76
CA GLN A 183 -9.18 -10.84 -16.48
C GLN A 183 -8.08 -11.67 -15.84
N ASP A 184 -8.21 -13.00 -15.95
CA ASP A 184 -7.18 -13.97 -15.59
C ASP A 184 -6.67 -13.83 -14.13
N ASN A 185 -7.54 -13.39 -13.23
CA ASN A 185 -7.22 -13.28 -11.80
C ASN A 185 -7.41 -14.63 -11.10
N ILE A 186 -6.59 -14.90 -10.09
CA ILE A 186 -6.62 -16.16 -9.32
C ILE A 186 -6.80 -15.81 -7.85
N VAL A 187 -7.81 -16.38 -7.19
CA VAL A 187 -8.00 -16.28 -5.74
C VAL A 187 -8.04 -17.69 -5.16
N ARG A 188 -7.19 -17.95 -4.17
CA ARG A 188 -7.07 -19.23 -3.47
C ARG A 188 -7.27 -19.05 -1.98
N ALA A 189 -8.07 -19.91 -1.37
CA ALA A 189 -8.34 -19.89 0.06
C ALA A 189 -8.26 -21.29 0.68
N GLY A 190 -7.34 -21.51 1.60
CA GLY A 190 -7.19 -22.79 2.30
C GLY A 190 -8.44 -23.19 3.11
N GLY A 191 -9.18 -22.20 3.62
CA GLY A 191 -10.43 -22.38 4.36
C GLY A 191 -11.70 -22.28 3.50
N GLY A 192 -11.56 -22.13 2.19
CA GLY A 192 -12.66 -21.93 1.25
C GLY A 192 -13.04 -20.46 1.04
N VAL A 193 -13.80 -20.21 -0.03
CA VAL A 193 -14.26 -18.89 -0.43
C VAL A 193 -15.78 -18.78 -0.22
N GLY A 194 -16.21 -17.70 0.43
CA GLY A 194 -17.60 -17.36 0.65
C GLY A 194 -18.24 -16.67 -0.56
N GLN A 195 -18.83 -15.50 -0.34
CA GLN A 195 -19.60 -14.80 -1.37
C GLN A 195 -18.68 -14.35 -2.51
N THR A 196 -19.02 -14.69 -3.75
CA THR A 196 -18.16 -14.42 -4.90
C THR A 196 -18.92 -13.67 -5.98
N THR A 197 -18.36 -12.55 -6.44
CA THR A 197 -18.80 -11.76 -7.59
C THR A 197 -17.64 -11.68 -8.58
N VAL A 198 -17.84 -12.17 -9.80
CA VAL A 198 -16.81 -12.15 -10.85
C VAL A 198 -17.33 -11.39 -12.05
N GLU A 199 -16.67 -10.30 -12.38
CA GLU A 199 -16.91 -9.44 -13.53
C GLU A 199 -15.69 -9.51 -14.46
N GLY A 200 -15.83 -10.20 -15.58
CA GLY A 200 -14.75 -10.40 -16.56
C GLY A 200 -14.60 -11.85 -16.97
N ARG A 201 -13.38 -12.26 -17.35
CA ARG A 201 -13.13 -13.57 -17.98
C ARG A 201 -11.81 -14.19 -17.53
N GLY A 202 -11.74 -15.52 -17.53
CA GLY A 202 -10.52 -16.25 -17.17
C GLY A 202 -10.19 -16.27 -15.67
N ASN A 203 -11.06 -15.70 -14.82
CA ASN A 203 -10.82 -15.66 -13.39
C ASN A 203 -11.05 -17.04 -12.74
N GLN A 204 -10.18 -17.43 -11.81
CA GLN A 204 -10.22 -18.68 -11.06
C GLN A 204 -10.37 -18.39 -9.56
N ILE A 205 -11.38 -18.96 -8.92
CA ILE A 205 -11.66 -18.82 -7.48
C ILE A 205 -11.74 -20.23 -6.88
N GLY A 206 -10.97 -20.54 -5.83
CA GLY A 206 -10.92 -21.88 -5.23
C GLY A 206 -10.47 -21.91 -3.78
#